data_AF-A0A2V8UGW0-F1
#
_entry.id   AF-A0A2V8UGW0-F1
#
_cell.length_a   1.000
_cell.length_b   1.000
_cell.length_c   1.000
_cell.angle_alpha   90.00
_cell.angle_beta   90.00
_cell.angle_gamma   90.00
#
_symmetry.space_group_name_H-M   'P 1'
#
loop_
_entity.id
_entity.type
_entity.pdbx_description
1 polymer ?
#
loop_
_entity_poly.entity_id
_entity_poly.type
_entity_poly.pdbx_seq_one_letter_code
_entity_poly.pdbx_strand_id
1 'polypeptide(L)'
;MNLPNLHTDPTLAMVEWRYQLIKPCPAVSTFGKLHENVIRTLVIPKDELITVVNGPLNGARLVDIEWDAKPYIMFTEHLRNCGRRLGIAT
;
A
#
# COMPACT_ATOMS: atom_id res chain seq x y z
N MET A 1 -10.19 0.88 31.46
CA MET A 1 -9.40 0.34 30.34
C MET A 1 -9.20 1.50 29.37
N ASN A 2 -7.98 2.03 29.25
CA ASN A 2 -7.69 3.12 28.31
C ASN A 2 -7.49 2.53 26.93
N LEU A 3 -8.35 2.90 25.97
CA LEU A 3 -8.08 2.74 24.55
C LEU A 3 -6.82 3.56 24.22
N PRO A 4 -5.76 2.98 23.64
CA PRO A 4 -4.66 3.78 23.14
C PRO A 4 -5.21 4.69 22.04
N ASN A 5 -4.90 5.99 22.15
CA ASN A 5 -5.21 6.97 21.12
C ASN A 5 -4.67 6.48 19.77
N LEU A 6 -5.58 6.08 18.88
CA LEU A 6 -5.30 5.67 17.48
C LEU A 6 -4.71 6.81 16.62
N HIS A 7 -4.39 7.96 17.23
CA HIS A 7 -4.13 9.24 16.57
C HIS A 7 -2.66 9.67 16.48
N THR A 8 -1.71 8.85 16.93
CA THR A 8 -0.28 9.26 16.96
C THR A 8 0.71 8.19 16.52
N ASP A 9 0.27 7.18 15.75
CA ASP A 9 1.23 6.34 15.02
C ASP A 9 1.32 6.81 13.56
N PRO A 10 2.43 7.47 13.15
CA PRO A 10 2.60 7.89 11.76
C PRO A 10 2.66 6.72 10.78
N THR A 11 2.90 5.49 11.26
CA THR A 11 2.90 4.26 10.45
C THR A 11 1.50 3.72 10.18
N LEU A 12 0.45 4.30 10.77
CA LEU A 12 -0.95 3.93 10.49
C LEU A 12 -1.69 5.00 9.69
N ALA A 13 -1.03 6.10 9.32
CA ALA A 13 -1.68 7.28 8.75
C ALA A 13 -2.42 7.02 7.43
N MET A 14 -2.06 5.96 6.70
CA MET A 14 -2.65 5.62 5.40
C MET A 14 -3.39 4.28 5.41
N VAL A 15 -3.42 3.57 6.54
CA VAL A 15 -4.07 2.26 6.64
C VAL A 15 -5.56 2.39 6.32
N GLU A 16 -6.10 1.37 5.66
CA GLU A 16 -7.45 1.28 5.10
C GLU A 16 -7.72 2.26 3.95
N TRP A 17 -6.79 3.11 3.52
CA TRP A 17 -7.07 4.00 2.39
C TRP A 17 -7.23 3.22 1.10
N ARG A 18 -8.34 3.47 0.39
CA ARG A 18 -8.63 2.88 -0.92
C ARG A 18 -8.25 3.82 -2.04
N TYR A 19 -7.63 3.26 -3.07
CA TYR A 19 -7.23 3.97 -4.26
C TYR A 19 -7.74 3.25 -5.52
N GLN A 20 -8.17 4.03 -6.51
CA GLN A 20 -8.26 3.58 -7.89
C GLN A 20 -7.05 4.07 -8.67
N LEU A 21 -6.41 3.19 -9.43
CA LEU A 21 -5.26 3.57 -10.25
C LEU A 21 -5.73 4.29 -11.53
N ILE A 22 -5.29 5.54 -11.71
CA ILE A 22 -5.66 6.36 -12.89
C ILE A 22 -4.69 6.18 -14.06
N LYS A 23 -3.56 5.50 -13.82
CA LYS A 23 -2.58 5.02 -14.81
C LYS A 23 -1.82 3.82 -14.22
N PRO A 24 -1.07 3.06 -15.01
CA PRO A 24 -0.31 1.92 -14.48
C PRO A 24 0.66 2.34 -13.37
N CYS A 25 0.73 1.57 -12.28
CA CYS A 25 1.57 1.87 -11.12
C CYS A 25 2.59 0.75 -10.84
N PRO A 26 3.87 1.07 -10.62
CA PRO A 26 4.85 0.07 -10.19
C PRO A 26 4.57 -0.37 -8.75
N ALA A 27 4.67 -1.67 -8.51
CA ALA A 27 4.59 -2.31 -7.21
C ALA A 27 5.71 -3.35 -7.06
N VAL A 28 6.01 -3.70 -5.81
CA VAL A 28 7.01 -4.69 -5.45
C VAL A 28 6.31 -5.87 -4.80
N SER A 29 6.53 -7.05 -5.35
CA SER A 29 6.18 -8.33 -4.76
C SER A 29 7.38 -8.87 -4.00
N THR A 30 7.18 -9.15 -2.72
CA THR A 30 8.10 -9.93 -1.88
C THR A 30 7.65 -11.39 -1.73
N PHE A 31 6.60 -11.80 -2.45
CA PHE A 31 6.20 -13.20 -2.51
C PHE A 31 7.30 -14.07 -3.11
N GLY A 32 7.75 -15.03 -2.30
CA GLY A 32 8.74 -16.05 -2.62
C GLY A 32 8.72 -17.15 -1.55
N LYS A 33 9.54 -18.19 -1.71
CA LYS A 33 9.72 -19.18 -0.64
C LYS A 33 10.40 -18.52 0.56
N LEU A 34 10.11 -19.01 1.77
CA LEU A 34 10.83 -18.61 2.98
C LEU A 34 12.35 -18.74 2.71
N HIS A 35 13.13 -17.68 2.99
CA HIS A 35 14.57 -17.55 2.71
C HIS A 35 15.01 -17.27 1.27
N GLU A 36 14.10 -17.20 0.30
CA GLU A 36 14.39 -16.64 -1.01
C GLU A 36 14.14 -15.13 -0.95
N ASN A 37 15.19 -14.32 -0.78
CA ASN A 37 15.13 -12.85 -0.81
C ASN A 37 14.88 -12.34 -2.25
N VAL A 38 13.80 -12.80 -2.88
CA VAL A 38 13.46 -12.48 -4.27
C VAL A 38 12.52 -11.29 -4.28
N ILE A 39 13.05 -10.17 -4.76
CA ILE A 39 12.27 -8.95 -5.02
C ILE A 39 11.82 -9.00 -6.47
N ARG A 40 10.52 -8.97 -6.72
CA ARG A 40 9.95 -8.85 -8.08
C ARG A 40 9.25 -7.52 -8.21
N THR A 41 9.62 -6.74 -9.22
CA THR A 41 8.84 -5.56 -9.61
C THR A 41 7.76 -5.99 -10.60
N LEU A 42 6.59 -5.37 -10.48
CA LEU A 42 5.49 -5.52 -11.43
C LEU A 42 4.79 -4.19 -11.61
N VAL A 43 3.95 -4.11 -12.63
CA VAL A 43 3.13 -2.94 -12.90
C VAL A 43 1.66 -3.34 -12.75
N ILE A 44 0.98 -2.71 -11.80
CA ILE A 44 -0.46 -2.84 -11.62
C ILE A 44 -1.15 -2.02 -12.73
N PRO A 45 -2.06 -2.61 -13.51
CA PRO A 45 -2.76 -1.90 -14.58
C PRO A 45 -3.57 -0.69 -14.10
N LYS A 46 -3.89 0.20 -15.05
CA LYS A 46 -4.87 1.27 -14.83
C LYS A 46 -6.24 0.66 -14.47
N ASP A 47 -7.04 1.43 -13.73
CA ASP A 47 -8.42 1.17 -13.33
C ASP A 47 -8.57 0.10 -12.23
N GLU A 48 -7.47 -0.54 -11.84
CA GLU A 48 -7.39 -1.44 -10.69
C GLU A 48 -7.66 -0.73 -9.35
N LEU A 49 -8.19 -1.50 -8.40
CA LEU A 49 -8.43 -1.06 -7.03
C LEU A 49 -7.38 -1.67 -6.09
N ILE A 50 -6.84 -0.82 -5.23
CA ILE A 50 -5.89 -1.23 -4.19
C ILE A 50 -6.29 -0.65 -2.84
N THR A 51 -5.92 -1.35 -1.78
CA THR A 51 -6.13 -0.92 -0.39
C THR A 51 -4.79 -0.86 0.32
N VAL A 52 -4.49 0.23 1.01
CA VAL A 52 -3.33 0.29 1.90
C VAL A 52 -3.63 -0.51 3.16
N VAL A 53 -2.85 -1.55 3.44
CA VAL A 53 -3.05 -2.44 4.59
C VAL A 53 -2.05 -2.17 5.72
N ASN A 54 -0.94 -1.49 5.43
CA ASN A 54 0.04 -1.09 6.43
C ASN A 54 0.88 0.10 5.96
N GLY A 55 1.47 0.81 6.91
CA GLY A 55 2.34 1.95 6.66
C GLY A 55 1.61 3.30 6.62
N PRO A 56 2.40 4.37 6.45
CA PRO A 56 3.69 4.32 5.77
C PRO A 56 4.92 3.98 6.64
N LEU A 57 5.85 3.20 6.07
CA LEU A 57 7.17 2.90 6.65
C LEU A 57 8.19 4.02 6.36
N ASN A 58 9.14 4.25 7.28
CA ASN A 58 10.22 5.24 7.17
C ASN A 58 9.74 6.67 6.88
N GLY A 59 8.74 7.14 7.63
CA GLY A 59 8.30 8.53 7.57
C GLY A 59 7.63 8.94 6.25
N ALA A 60 6.80 8.06 5.68
CA ALA A 60 6.06 8.27 4.42
C ALA A 60 6.72 7.79 3.12
N ARG A 61 7.64 6.80 3.12
CA ARG A 61 8.28 6.31 1.88
C ARG A 61 7.56 5.16 1.19
N LEU A 62 7.14 4.17 1.96
CA LEU A 62 6.58 2.91 1.46
C LEU A 62 5.28 2.58 2.18
N VAL A 63 4.36 1.91 1.51
CA VAL A 63 3.14 1.34 2.07
C VAL A 63 3.00 -0.11 1.63
N ASP A 64 2.45 -0.94 2.50
CA ASP A 64 1.96 -2.26 2.10
C ASP A 64 0.55 -2.08 1.56
N ILE A 65 0.28 -2.66 0.40
CA ILE A 65 -1.00 -2.63 -0.27
C ILE A 65 -1.51 -4.03 -0.52
N GLU A 66 -2.82 -4.19 -0.57
CA GLU A 66 -3.48 -5.36 -1.11
C GLU A 66 -4.03 -5.04 -2.51
N TRP A 67 -3.76 -5.94 -3.46
CA TRP A 67 -4.28 -5.94 -4.82
C TRP A 67 -4.58 -7.39 -5.23
N ASP A 68 -5.74 -7.69 -5.82
CA ASP A 68 -6.14 -9.06 -6.19
C ASP A 68 -5.95 -10.08 -5.03
N ALA A 69 -6.34 -9.68 -3.80
CA ALA A 69 -6.17 -10.44 -2.57
C ALA A 69 -4.72 -10.88 -2.28
N LYS A 70 -3.73 -10.16 -2.80
CA LYS A 70 -2.30 -10.40 -2.58
C LYS A 70 -1.62 -9.14 -2.02
N PRO A 71 -0.73 -9.27 -1.02
CA PRO A 71 0.10 -8.18 -0.54
C PRO A 71 1.21 -7.80 -1.52
N TYR A 72 1.42 -6.50 -1.65
CA TYR A 72 2.52 -5.88 -2.37
C TYR A 72 3.02 -4.66 -1.60
N ILE A 73 4.17 -4.14 -1.99
CA ILE A 73 4.74 -2.89 -1.47
C ILE A 73 4.69 -1.85 -2.58
N MET A 74 4.31 -0.61 -2.24
CA MET A 74 4.34 0.52 -3.17
C MET A 74 5.01 1.74 -2.53
N PHE A 75 5.74 2.52 -3.32
CA PHE A 75 6.20 3.83 -2.88
C PHE A 75 5.02 4.79 -2.79
N THR A 76 4.95 5.55 -1.70
CA THR A 76 3.91 6.56 -1.49
C THR A 76 3.89 7.61 -2.60
N GLU A 77 5.04 7.96 -3.17
CA GLU A 77 5.15 8.89 -4.30
C GLU A 77 4.47 8.33 -5.56
N HIS A 78 4.69 7.04 -5.87
CA HIS A 78 3.97 6.39 -6.96
C HIS A 78 2.47 6.42 -6.68
N LEU A 79 2.04 6.00 -5.49
CA LEU A 79 0.64 6.01 -5.10
C LEU A 79 -0.01 7.40 -5.24
N ARG A 80 0.69 8.48 -4.85
CA ARG A 80 0.23 9.87 -5.02
C ARG A 80 0.13 10.30 -6.47
N ASN A 81 1.01 9.79 -7.33
CA ASN A 81 1.11 10.20 -8.74
C ASN A 81 0.16 9.40 -9.65
N CYS A 82 -0.08 8.12 -9.35
CA CYS A 82 -0.87 7.22 -10.20
C CYS A 82 -2.17 6.73 -9.55
N GLY A 83 -2.41 7.02 -8.27
CA GLY A 83 -3.66 6.68 -7.57
C GLY A 83 -4.57 7.89 -7.35
N ARG A 84 -5.88 7.67 -7.46
CA ARG A 84 -6.94 8.55 -6.96
C ARG A 84 -7.52 7.94 -5.69
N ARG A 85 -7.39 8.65 -4.56
CA ARG A 85 -7.97 8.22 -3.28
C ARG A 85 -9.50 8.23 -3.37
N LEU A 86 -10.13 7.13 -2.97
CA LEU A 86 -11.58 6.97 -2.93
C LEU A 86 -12.15 7.14 -1.51
N GLY A 87 -11.36 6.90 -0.47
CA GLY A 87 -11.82 6.95 0.92
C GLY A 87 -11.12 5.91 1.79
N ILE A 88 -11.83 5.42 2.80
CA ILE A 88 -11.40 4.35 3.72
C ILE A 88 -12.17 3.07 3.35
N ALA A 89 -11.52 1.91 3.43
CA ALA A 89 -12.15 0.60 3.31
C ALA A 89 -13.03 0.39 4.54
N THR A 90 -14.34 0.30 4.31
CA THR A 90 -15.36 0.05 5.33
C THR A 90 -15.51 -1.44 5.57
#